data_AF-A0A6B3EH01-F1
#
_entry.id   AF-A0A6B3EH01-F1
#
_cell.length_a   1.000
_cell.length_b   1.000
_cell.length_c   1.000
_cell.angle_alpha   90.00
_cell.angle_beta   90.00
_cell.angle_gamma   90.00
#
_symmetry.space_group_name_H-M   'P 1'
#
loop_
_entity.id
_entity.type
_entity.pdbx_description
1 polymer ?
#
loop_
_entity_poly.entity_id
_entity_poly.type
_entity_poly.pdbx_seq_one_letter_code
_entity_poly.pdbx_strand_id
1 'polypeptide(L)'
;MDATTGADGAVTAVVDAGGEPWERVQALLERRLYDLPPEGLLEVVTVDRHVSAVLPDWCSAAGGTLLATTETADATSFLLRVPARTEPPVTTTDLPEIP
;
A
#
# COMPACT_ATOMS: atom_id res chain seq x y z
N MET A 1 12.31 28.98 -3.34
CA MET A 1 11.44 28.71 -2.18
C MET A 1 11.70 27.26 -1.85
N ASP A 2 12.65 27.03 -0.95
CA ASP A 2 13.03 25.70 -0.48
C ASP A 2 12.25 25.39 0.79
N ALA A 3 11.44 24.34 0.74
CA ALA A 3 10.96 23.62 1.90
C ALA A 3 11.27 22.15 1.65
N THR A 4 12.33 21.70 2.32
CA THR A 4 12.71 20.30 2.50
C THR A 4 11.55 19.51 3.10
N THR A 5 11.30 18.30 2.60
CA THR A 5 10.62 17.26 3.37
C THR A 5 11.24 15.94 2.98
N GLY A 6 12.08 15.44 3.88
CA GLY A 6 12.85 14.23 3.72
C GLY A 6 11.96 12.99 3.59
N ALA A 7 12.23 12.23 2.54
CA ALA A 7 12.06 10.79 2.50
C ALA A 7 13.12 10.28 1.52
N ASP A 8 14.38 10.19 1.94
CA ASP A 8 15.44 9.52 1.18
C ASP A 8 15.28 7.98 1.19
N GLY A 9 14.08 7.49 1.50
CA GLY A 9 13.63 6.18 1.07
C GLY A 9 12.99 6.36 -0.29
N ALA A 10 13.72 6.04 -1.36
CA ALA A 10 13.19 6.14 -2.71
C ALA A 10 11.83 5.41 -2.79
N VAL A 11 10.77 6.18 -3.06
CA VAL A 11 9.43 5.62 -3.28
C VAL A 11 9.54 4.60 -4.42
N THR A 12 9.14 3.36 -4.13
CA THR A 12 9.30 2.25 -5.07
C THR A 12 8.24 2.31 -6.16
N ALA A 13 7.02 2.74 -5.83
CA ALA A 13 6.00 3.05 -6.81
C ALA A 13 5.04 4.13 -6.31
N VAL A 14 4.48 4.88 -7.27
CA VAL A 14 3.45 5.88 -7.02
C VAL A 14 2.16 5.44 -7.73
N VAL A 15 1.04 5.58 -7.03
CA VAL A 15 -0.32 5.35 -7.52
C VAL A 15 -1.07 6.65 -7.46
N ASP A 16 -1.28 7.27 -8.62
CA ASP A 16 -2.22 8.38 -8.76
C ASP A 16 -3.62 7.82 -8.97
N ALA A 17 -4.42 7.86 -7.91
CA ALA A 17 -5.82 7.42 -7.92
C ALA A 17 -6.77 8.55 -8.35
N GLY A 18 -6.35 9.82 -8.26
CA GLY A 18 -7.19 10.96 -8.55
C GLY A 18 -8.54 10.85 -7.84
N GLY A 19 -9.63 10.94 -8.61
CA GLY A 19 -11.00 10.76 -8.15
C GLY A 19 -11.61 9.39 -8.48
N GLU A 20 -10.80 8.36 -8.75
CA GLU A 20 -11.31 7.00 -9.00
C GLU A 20 -12.00 6.44 -7.74
N PRO A 21 -13.05 5.62 -7.91
CA PRO A 21 -13.74 5.00 -6.79
C PRO A 21 -12.85 3.98 -6.08
N TRP A 22 -13.10 3.77 -4.78
CA TRP A 22 -12.32 2.86 -3.94
C TRP A 22 -12.12 1.47 -4.55
N GLU A 23 -13.13 0.85 -5.16
CA GLU A 23 -13.01 -0.50 -5.75
C GLU A 23 -11.93 -0.59 -6.84
N ARG A 24 -11.78 0.47 -7.65
CA ARG A 24 -10.72 0.56 -8.69
C ARG A 24 -9.35 0.74 -8.05
N VAL A 25 -9.27 1.62 -7.06
CA VAL A 25 -8.03 1.92 -6.34
C VAL A 25 -7.56 0.68 -5.59
N GLN A 26 -8.45 0.02 -4.85
CA GLN A 26 -8.18 -1.20 -4.11
C GLN A 26 -7.60 -2.29 -5.01
N ALA A 27 -8.26 -2.61 -6.13
CA ALA A 27 -7.79 -3.64 -7.05
C ALA A 27 -6.38 -3.33 -7.61
N LEU A 28 -6.08 -2.04 -7.82
CA LEU A 28 -4.76 -1.61 -8.27
C LEU A 28 -3.73 -1.71 -7.15
N LEU A 29 -4.08 -1.32 -5.91
CA LEU A 29 -3.21 -1.44 -4.75
C LEU A 29 -2.88 -2.90 -4.44
N GLU A 30 -3.87 -3.80 -4.48
CA GLU A 30 -3.66 -5.25 -4.32
C GLU A 30 -2.67 -5.80 -5.35
N ARG A 31 -2.81 -5.39 -6.62
CA ARG A 31 -1.87 -5.78 -7.67
C ARG A 31 -0.47 -5.21 -7.43
N ARG A 32 -0.36 -3.98 -6.92
CA ARG A 32 0.94 -3.35 -6.59
C ARG A 32 1.61 -4.04 -5.41
N LEU A 33 0.87 -4.45 -4.39
CA LEU A 33 1.44 -5.21 -3.28
C LEU A 33 2.09 -6.53 -3.74
N TYR A 34 1.54 -7.17 -4.77
CA TYR A 34 2.10 -8.39 -5.34
C TYR A 34 3.35 -8.16 -6.22
N ASP A 35 3.33 -7.06 -6.98
CA ASP A 35 4.38 -6.67 -7.93
C ASP A 35 5.61 -6.05 -7.22
N LEU A 36 5.38 -5.34 -6.11
CA LEU A 36 6.43 -4.64 -5.38
C LEU A 36 7.32 -5.58 -4.56
N PRO A 37 8.61 -5.21 -4.38
CA PRO A 37 9.48 -5.91 -3.46
C PRO A 37 8.95 -5.80 -2.03
N PRO A 38 9.24 -6.80 -1.18
CA PRO A 38 8.93 -6.73 0.25
C PRO A 38 9.57 -5.48 0.86
N GLU A 39 8.88 -4.86 1.80
CA GLU A 39 9.30 -3.60 2.45
C GLU A 39 9.43 -2.39 1.51
N GLY A 40 9.00 -2.54 0.24
CA GLY A 40 8.91 -1.45 -0.73
C GLY A 40 8.00 -0.32 -0.24
N LEU A 41 8.26 0.89 -0.73
CA LEU A 41 7.48 2.08 -0.39
C LEU A 41 6.50 2.39 -1.53
N LEU A 42 5.21 2.44 -1.20
CA LEU A 42 4.13 2.73 -2.13
C LEU A 42 3.48 4.04 -1.74
N GLU A 43 3.53 5.04 -2.62
CA GLU A 43 2.81 6.29 -2.43
C GLU A 43 1.47 6.24 -3.16
N VAL A 44 0.40 6.68 -2.51
CA VAL A 44 -0.95 6.76 -3.09
C VAL A 44 -1.45 8.18 -2.99
N VAL A 45 -1.82 8.79 -4.12
CA VAL A 45 -2.34 10.16 -4.19
C VAL A 45 -3.79 10.10 -4.62
N THR A 46 -4.69 10.71 -3.85
CA THR A 46 -6.13 10.74 -4.16
C THR A 46 -6.75 12.08 -3.79
N VAL A 47 -7.78 12.49 -4.52
CA VAL A 47 -8.65 13.62 -4.17
C VAL A 47 -10.00 13.14 -3.61
N ASP A 48 -10.25 11.82 -3.62
CA ASP A 48 -11.48 11.24 -3.15
C ASP A 48 -11.44 11.01 -1.64
N ARG A 49 -12.45 11.56 -0.94
CA ARG A 49 -12.51 11.49 0.53
C ARG A 49 -12.87 10.11 1.05
N HIS A 50 -13.54 9.29 0.25
CA HIS A 50 -13.87 7.94 0.67
C HIS A 50 -12.61 7.07 0.61
N VAL A 51 -11.82 7.17 -0.45
CA VAL A 51 -10.50 6.53 -0.55
C VAL A 51 -9.62 6.96 0.63
N SER A 52 -9.51 8.25 0.91
CA SER A 52 -8.67 8.74 2.02
C SER A 52 -9.10 8.23 3.40
N ALA A 53 -10.41 7.98 3.60
CA ALA A 53 -10.93 7.45 4.85
C ALA A 53 -10.68 5.95 5.04
N VAL A 54 -10.75 5.14 3.98
CA VAL A 54 -10.66 3.66 4.07
C VAL A 54 -9.26 3.11 3.84
N LEU A 55 -8.40 3.86 3.14
CA LEU A 55 -7.04 3.42 2.78
C LEU A 55 -6.15 3.07 3.98
N PRO A 56 -6.15 3.80 5.12
CA PRO A 56 -5.37 3.44 6.30
C PRO A 56 -5.77 2.07 6.88
N ASP A 57 -7.08 1.81 6.98
CA ASP A 57 -7.63 0.56 7.52
C ASP A 57 -7.29 -0.62 6.60
N TRP A 58 -7.50 -0.44 5.29
CA TRP A 58 -7.12 -1.42 4.28
C TRP A 58 -5.63 -1.72 4.31
N CYS A 59 -4.76 -0.71 4.43
CA CYS A 59 -3.31 -0.92 4.49
C CYS A 59 -2.94 -1.80 5.69
N SER A 60 -3.53 -1.54 6.86
CA SER A 60 -3.29 -2.36 8.04
C SER A 60 -3.83 -3.78 7.88
N ALA A 61 -5.01 -3.96 7.26
CA ALA A 61 -5.60 -5.27 7.00
C ALA A 61 -4.78 -6.09 5.99
N ALA A 62 -4.17 -5.42 5.00
CA ALA A 62 -3.26 -6.02 4.03
C ALA A 62 -1.87 -6.34 4.61
N GLY A 63 -1.63 -6.07 5.90
CA GLY A 63 -0.35 -6.28 6.59
C GLY A 63 0.70 -5.21 6.29
N GLY A 64 0.35 -4.18 5.53
CA GLY A 64 1.20 -3.03 5.29
C GLY A 64 1.25 -2.09 6.50
N THR A 65 2.10 -1.08 6.42
CA THR A 65 2.18 -0.03 7.43
C THR A 65 2.05 1.34 6.79
N LEU A 66 1.09 2.14 7.26
CA LEU A 66 1.00 3.55 6.89
C LEU A 66 2.14 4.31 7.58
N LEU A 67 3.08 4.84 6.78
CA LEU A 67 4.24 5.57 7.27
C LEU A 67 3.97 7.05 7.41
N ALA A 68 3.28 7.64 6.43
CA ALA A 68 3.00 9.06 6.40
C ALA A 68 1.69 9.37 5.68
N THR A 69 1.08 10.48 6.06
CA THR A 69 -0.07 11.06 5.37
C THR A 69 0.20 12.54 5.21
N THR A 70 0.08 13.01 3.97
CA THR A 70 0.27 14.42 3.63
C THR A 70 -1.03 14.91 3.00
N GLU A 71 -1.69 15.85 3.66
CA GLU A 71 -2.87 16.51 3.13
C GLU A 71 -2.47 17.86 2.53
N THR A 72 -2.89 18.10 1.30
CA THR A 72 -2.73 19.38 0.60
C THR A 72 -4.10 19.95 0.26
N ALA A 73 -4.15 21.19 -0.25
CA ALA A 73 -5.41 21.81 -0.68
C ALA A 73 -6.10 21.04 -1.82
N ASP A 74 -5.33 20.31 -2.62
CA ASP A 74 -5.79 19.67 -3.85
C ASP A 74 -5.96 18.15 -3.72
N ALA A 75 -5.13 17.49 -2.90
CA ALA A 75 -5.11 16.03 -2.76
C ALA A 75 -4.55 15.58 -1.40
N THR A 76 -4.85 14.33 -1.04
CA THR A 76 -4.23 13.62 0.07
C THR A 76 -3.28 12.55 -0.48
N SER A 77 -2.03 12.54 -0.03
CA SER A 77 -1.08 11.48 -0.31
C SER A 77 -0.79 10.62 0.92
N PHE A 78 -0.64 9.32 0.70
CA PHE A 78 -0.38 8.31 1.72
C PHE A 78 0.86 7.53 1.33
N LEU A 79 1.84 7.46 2.23
CA LEU A 79 3.02 6.63 2.06
C LEU A 79 2.82 5.33 2.84
N LEU A 80 2.77 4.22 2.12
CA LEU A 80 2.56 2.88 2.63
C LEU A 80 3.86 2.08 2.51
N ARG A 81 4.16 1.25 3.51
CA ARG A 81 5.17 0.21 3.43
C ARG A 81 4.49 -1.12 3.07
N VAL A 82 4.95 -1.75 2.00
CA VAL A 82 4.57 -3.10 1.62
C VAL A 82 4.99 -4.06 2.74
N PRO A 83 4.13 -5.01 3.17
CA PRO A 83 4.53 -6.00 4.16
C PRO A 83 5.82 -6.68 3.74
N ALA A 84 6.71 -6.94 4.71
CA ALA A 84 7.75 -7.93 4.49
C ALA A 84 7.01 -9.22 4.07
N ARG A 85 7.41 -9.81 2.94
CA ARG A 85 6.79 -11.02 2.41
C ARG A 85 7.08 -12.15 3.41
N THR A 86 6.28 -12.26 4.46
CA THR A 86 6.14 -13.49 5.20
C THR A 86 5.62 -14.47 4.17
N GLU A 87 6.43 -15.50 3.89
CA GLU A 87 6.04 -16.63 3.06
C GLU A 87 4.57 -16.97 3.37
N PRO A 88 3.73 -17.24 2.35
CA PRO A 88 2.40 -17.76 2.65
C PRO A 88 2.59 -18.90 3.64
N PRO A 89 1.73 -19.07 4.66
CA PRO A 89 1.80 -20.28 5.45
C PRO A 89 1.70 -21.41 4.45
N VAL A 90 2.82 -22.10 4.21
CA VAL A 90 2.82 -23.33 3.44
C VAL A 90 1.89 -24.20 4.25
N THR A 91 0.65 -24.26 3.82
CA THR A 91 -0.25 -25.33 4.21
C THR A 91 0.33 -26.52 3.46
N THR A 92 1.50 -26.98 3.94
CA THR A 92 1.94 -28.35 3.75
C THR A 92 0.82 -29.12 4.44
N THR A 93 -0.19 -29.45 3.64
CA THR A 93 -0.97 -30.65 3.83
C THR A 93 0.08 -31.74 3.88
N ASP A 94 0.56 -32.01 5.10
CA ASP A 94 1.21 -33.24 5.49
C ASP A 94 0.21 -34.33 5.12
N LEU A 95 0.36 -34.83 3.89
CA LEU A 95 -0.38 -35.98 3.41
C LEU A 95 0.30 -37.15 4.12
N PRO A 96 -0.37 -37.85 5.06
CA PRO A 96 0.26 -38.96 5.74
C PRO A 96 0.65 -40.00 4.69
N GLU A 97 1.94 -40.33 4.64
CA GLU A 97 2.43 -41.51 3.96
C GLU A 97 1.68 -42.72 4.53
N ILE A 98 0.79 -43.31 3.74
CA ILE A 98 0.09 -44.54 4.12
C ILE A 98 1.04 -45.71 3.81
N PRO A 99 1.30 -46.60 4.79
CA PRO A 99 2.26 -47.70 4.68
C PRO A 99 1.86 -48.78 3.66
#